data_AF-A0AAD6YUP6-F1
#
_entry.id   AF-A0AAD6YUP6-F1
#
_cell.length_a   1.000
_cell.length_b   1.000
_cell.length_c   1.000
_cell.angle_alpha   90.00
_cell.angle_beta   90.00
_cell.angle_gamma   90.00
#
_symmetry.space_group_name_H-M   'P 1'
#
loop_
_entity.id
_entity.type
_entity.pdbx_description
1 polymer ?
#
loop_
_entity_poly.entity_id
_entity_poly.type
_entity_poly.pdbx_seq_one_letter_code
_entity_poly.pdbx_strand_id
1 'polypeptide(L)'
;FYTKHPQYTTHALRKRKIRHIPCLCGWPIPRRDLDTQADKYAVAMLTLFHPWNCSLDAPLKPANVSWSNALSNLLSNLPLHHLKVIDHMQEQWECKLAADDFSAMRRK
;
A
#
# COMPACT_ATOMS: atom_id res chain seq x y z
N PHE A 1 -7.40 10.40 19.11
CA PHE A 1 -8.17 11.01 17.99
C PHE A 1 -8.13 12.52 18.12
N TYR A 2 -8.64 13.29 17.14
CA TYR A 2 -8.87 14.73 17.33
C TYR A 2 -9.91 14.96 18.42
N THR A 3 -9.81 16.05 19.19
CA THR A 3 -10.65 16.30 20.38
C THR A 3 -12.14 16.38 20.06
N LYS A 4 -12.52 16.71 18.82
CA LYS A 4 -13.92 16.73 18.35
C LYS A 4 -14.44 15.40 17.81
N HIS A 5 -13.62 14.35 17.75
CA HIS A 5 -14.07 13.06 17.23
C HIS A 5 -14.97 12.34 18.26
N PRO A 6 -16.12 11.75 17.87
CA PRO A 6 -17.04 11.08 18.80
C PRO A 6 -16.38 9.99 19.66
N GLN A 7 -15.33 9.36 19.15
CA GLN A 7 -14.58 8.31 19.84
C GLN A 7 -13.34 8.81 20.59
N TYR A 8 -13.16 10.12 20.75
CA TYR A 8 -11.97 10.70 21.38
C TYR A 8 -11.70 10.17 22.80
N THR A 9 -12.76 10.03 23.59
CA THR A 9 -12.67 9.57 24.98
C THR A 9 -12.67 8.05 25.12
N THR A 10 -13.16 7.32 24.11
CA THR A 10 -13.34 5.87 24.19
C THR A 10 -12.22 5.08 23.51
N HIS A 11 -11.47 5.69 22.60
CA HIS A 11 -10.44 5.00 21.82
C HIS A 11 -9.10 5.72 21.87
N ALA A 12 -8.03 4.93 21.96
CA ALA A 12 -6.65 5.41 21.92
C ALA A 12 -5.83 4.61 20.90
N LEU A 13 -4.87 5.28 20.28
CA LEU A 13 -3.84 4.61 19.48
C LEU A 13 -2.75 4.12 20.42
N ARG A 14 -2.44 2.82 20.36
CA ARG A 14 -1.38 2.22 21.16
C ARG A 14 -0.41 1.48 20.26
N LYS A 15 0.87 1.81 20.36
CA LYS A 15 1.94 1.03 19.74
C LYS A 15 1.95 -0.37 20.36
N ARG A 16 1.88 -1.40 19.51
CA ARG A 16 1.98 -2.80 19.94
C ARG A 16 3.41 -3.10 20.41
N LYS A 17 3.53 -3.88 21.49
CA LYS A 17 4.84 -4.35 22.01
C LYS A 17 5.42 -5.51 21.18
N ILE A 18 4.55 -6.35 20.64
CA ILE A 18 4.89 -7.50 19.81
C ILE A 18 4.68 -7.10 18.34
N ARG A 19 5.60 -7.56 17.47
CA ARG A 19 5.50 -7.35 16.02
C ARG A 19 4.37 -8.22 15.47
N HIS A 20 3.45 -7.62 14.71
CA HIS A 20 2.43 -8.33 13.96
C HIS A 20 2.58 -7.99 12.49
N ILE A 21 2.28 -8.97 11.63
CA ILE A 21 2.16 -8.74 10.19
C ILE A 21 0.72 -8.30 9.93
N PRO A 22 0.49 -7.09 9.40
CA PRO A 22 -0.84 -6.66 9.03
C PRO A 22 -1.36 -7.53 7.89
N CYS A 23 -2.53 -8.14 8.07
CA CYS A 23 -3.29 -8.77 6.99
C CYS A 23 -4.24 -7.73 6.41
N LEU A 24 -4.05 -7.38 5.15
CA LEU A 24 -4.92 -6.44 4.45
C LEU A 24 -6.18 -7.20 4.00
N CYS A 25 -7.33 -6.83 4.57
CA CYS A 25 -8.62 -7.40 4.19
C CYS A 25 -9.37 -6.45 3.25
N GLY A 26 -10.01 -7.00 2.21
CA GLY A 26 -10.86 -6.26 1.29
C GLY A 26 -10.36 -6.29 -0.15
N TRP A 27 -10.45 -5.16 -0.84
CA TRP A 27 -9.97 -5.03 -2.21
C TRP A 27 -8.47 -5.32 -2.29
N PRO A 28 -8.04 -6.08 -3.30
CA PRO A 28 -6.65 -6.46 -3.40
C PRO A 28 -5.79 -5.27 -3.84
N ILE A 29 -4.50 -5.34 -3.51
CA ILE A 29 -3.55 -4.27 -3.85
C ILE A 29 -3.52 -4.10 -5.38
N PRO A 30 -3.61 -2.87 -5.91
CA PRO A 30 -3.54 -2.63 -7.36
C PRO A 30 -2.24 -3.18 -7.94
N ARG A 31 -2.26 -3.56 -9.22
CA ARG A 31 -1.07 -4.09 -9.89
C ARG A 31 -0.27 -2.98 -10.55
N ARG A 32 1.06 -3.16 -10.64
CA ARG A 32 1.95 -2.18 -11.28
C ARG A 32 2.01 -2.29 -12.80
N ASP A 33 1.64 -3.44 -13.35
CA ASP A 33 1.74 -3.77 -14.78
C ASP A 33 0.50 -3.37 -15.59
N LEU A 34 -0.51 -2.78 -14.94
CA LEU A 34 -1.71 -2.26 -15.58
C LEU A 34 -1.69 -0.72 -15.54
N ASP A 35 -1.48 -0.08 -16.69
CA ASP A 35 -1.46 1.40 -16.79
C ASP A 35 -2.76 2.04 -16.29
N THR A 36 -3.90 1.36 -16.49
CA THR A 36 -5.21 1.80 -15.98
C THR A 36 -5.28 1.87 -14.44
N GLN A 37 -4.34 1.24 -13.75
CA GLN A 37 -4.24 1.22 -12.29
C GLN A 37 -3.01 1.98 -11.75
N ALA A 38 -2.19 2.61 -12.60
CA ALA A 38 -0.93 3.24 -12.18
C ALA A 38 -1.10 4.24 -11.01
N ASP A 39 -2.10 5.12 -11.10
CA ASP A 39 -2.39 6.08 -10.02
C ASP A 39 -2.88 5.38 -8.74
N LYS A 40 -3.72 4.35 -8.87
CA LYS A 40 -4.20 3.58 -7.71
C LYS A 40 -3.06 2.84 -7.03
N TYR A 41 -2.16 2.27 -7.81
CA TYR A 41 -0.95 1.62 -7.32
C TYR A 41 -0.05 2.60 -6.57
N ALA A 42 0.20 3.79 -7.16
CA ALA A 42 0.97 4.84 -6.52
C ALA A 42 0.36 5.30 -5.19
N VAL A 43 -0.95 5.54 -5.16
CA VAL A 43 -1.67 5.90 -3.92
C VAL A 43 -1.53 4.79 -2.87
N ALA A 44 -1.69 3.51 -3.25
CA ALA A 44 -1.56 2.39 -2.33
C ALA A 44 -0.15 2.29 -1.73
N MET A 45 0.89 2.36 -2.58
CA MET A 45 2.28 2.28 -2.13
C MET A 45 2.68 3.48 -1.26
N LEU A 46 2.28 4.69 -1.63
CA LEU A 46 2.48 5.88 -0.80
C LEU A 46 1.77 5.72 0.55
N THR A 47 0.53 5.24 0.57
CA THR A 47 -0.21 5.06 1.83
C THR A 47 0.47 4.04 2.76
N LEU A 48 1.04 2.97 2.22
CA LEU A 48 1.64 1.90 3.01
C LEU A 48 3.08 2.23 3.46
N PHE A 49 3.87 2.91 2.63
CA PHE A 49 5.31 3.05 2.83
C PHE A 49 5.78 4.50 3.04
N HIS A 50 4.96 5.51 2.77
CA HIS A 50 5.27 6.88 3.16
C HIS A 50 5.14 7.03 4.68
N PRO A 51 6.02 7.80 5.35
CA PRO A 51 5.86 8.10 6.77
C PRO A 51 4.48 8.72 7.06
N TRP A 52 3.76 8.13 8.01
CA TRP A 52 2.45 8.65 8.43
C TRP A 52 2.65 9.87 9.31
N ASN A 53 2.10 11.01 8.88
CA ASN A 53 2.11 12.24 9.65
C ASN A 53 0.67 12.64 10.00
N CYS A 54 0.48 13.21 11.19
CA CYS A 54 -0.81 13.77 11.63
C CYS A 54 -1.01 15.22 11.16
N SER A 55 0.01 15.86 10.59
CA SER A 55 -0.12 17.20 10.03
C SER A 55 -0.92 17.18 8.72
N LEU A 56 -1.93 18.05 8.63
CA LEU A 56 -2.67 18.31 7.40
C LEU A 56 -1.77 18.90 6.29
N ASP A 57 -0.64 19.49 6.68
CA ASP A 57 0.34 20.10 5.78
C ASP A 57 1.30 19.07 5.16
N ALA A 58 1.21 17.80 5.56
CA ALA A 58 2.04 16.72 5.05
C ALA A 58 1.21 15.69 4.25
N PRO A 59 0.65 16.09 3.09
CA PRO A 59 -0.06 15.17 2.22
C PRO A 59 0.89 14.09 1.67
N LEU A 60 0.35 12.94 1.24
CA LEU A 60 1.12 11.85 0.59
C LEU A 60 1.96 12.35 -0.60
N LYS A 61 1.55 13.47 -1.22
CA LYS A 61 2.32 14.19 -2.23
C LYS A 61 1.96 15.68 -2.24
N PRO A 62 2.86 16.56 -2.70
CA PRO A 62 2.51 17.95 -3.02
C PRO A 62 1.41 18.05 -4.09
N ALA A 63 0.67 19.16 -4.08
CA ALA A 63 -0.44 19.39 -5.02
C ALA A 63 0.03 19.41 -6.49
N ASN A 64 1.21 19.95 -6.75
CA ASN A 64 1.81 20.12 -8.07
C ASN A 64 2.60 18.89 -8.58
N VAL A 65 2.66 17.80 -7.81
CA VAL A 65 3.40 16.58 -8.19
C VAL A 65 2.41 15.50 -8.63
N SER A 66 2.70 14.77 -9.71
CA SER A 66 1.89 13.62 -10.13
C SER A 66 2.05 12.43 -9.18
N TRP A 67 1.10 11.50 -9.18
CA TRP A 67 1.21 10.27 -8.39
C TRP A 67 2.42 9.43 -8.79
N SER A 68 2.70 9.32 -10.09
CA SER A 68 3.87 8.64 -10.62
C SER A 68 5.18 9.23 -10.08
N ASN A 69 5.35 10.55 -10.15
CA ASN A 69 6.57 11.22 -9.68
C ASN A 69 6.74 11.09 -8.16
N ALA A 70 5.65 11.20 -7.40
CA ALA A 70 5.67 11.00 -5.95
C ALA A 70 6.08 9.56 -5.58
N LEU A 71 5.54 8.57 -6.29
CA LEU A 71 5.93 7.17 -6.12
C LEU A 71 7.40 6.94 -6.48
N SER A 72 7.87 7.45 -7.61
CA SER A 72 9.27 7.32 -8.02
C SER A 72 10.23 7.89 -6.97
N ASN A 73 9.89 9.07 -6.42
CA ASN A 73 10.65 9.67 -5.33
C ASN A 73 10.60 8.83 -4.04
N LEU A 74 9.46 8.22 -3.71
CA LEU A 74 9.39 7.30 -2.57
C LEU A 74 10.31 6.10 -2.78
N LEU A 75 10.21 5.43 -3.94
CA LEU A 75 10.97 4.23 -4.25
C LEU A 75 12.48 4.47 -4.24
N SER A 76 12.95 5.62 -4.72
CA SER A 76 14.39 5.97 -4.70
C SER A 76 14.94 6.18 -3.29
N ASN A 77 14.08 6.48 -2.32
CA ASN A 77 14.47 6.77 -0.94
C ASN A 77 14.19 5.60 0.03
N LEU A 78 13.50 4.55 -0.41
CA LEU A 78 13.15 3.43 0.43
C LEU A 78 14.34 2.47 0.66
N PRO A 79 14.48 1.91 1.87
CA PRO A 79 15.43 0.84 2.12
C PRO A 79 15.15 -0.41 1.27
N LEU A 80 16.20 -1.15 0.91
CA LEU A 80 16.10 -2.37 0.08
C LEU A 80 15.09 -3.40 0.60
N HIS A 81 14.95 -3.54 1.92
CA HIS A 81 13.99 -4.49 2.49
C HIS A 81 12.53 -4.08 2.26
N HIS A 82 12.22 -2.79 2.19
CA HIS A 82 10.88 -2.31 1.82
C HIS A 82 10.61 -2.52 0.34
N LEU A 83 11.60 -2.27 -0.53
CA LEU A 83 11.48 -2.54 -1.97
C LEU A 83 11.16 -4.01 -2.24
N LYS A 84 11.84 -4.94 -1.56
CA LYS A 84 11.53 -6.38 -1.64
C LYS A 84 10.10 -6.71 -1.24
N VAL A 85 9.56 -6.05 -0.20
CA VAL A 85 8.16 -6.26 0.19
C VAL A 85 7.21 -5.76 -0.90
N ILE A 86 7.51 -4.61 -1.53
CA ILE A 86 6.73 -4.08 -2.64
C ILE A 86 6.76 -5.04 -3.84
N ASP A 87 7.93 -5.60 -4.17
CA ASP A 87 8.05 -6.58 -5.25
C ASP A 87 7.24 -7.86 -4.97
N HIS A 88 7.31 -8.39 -3.74
CA HIS A 88 6.52 -9.55 -3.34
C HIS A 88 5.00 -9.31 -3.44
N MET A 89 4.52 -8.07 -3.29
CA MET A 89 3.09 -7.76 -3.48
C MET A 89 2.66 -8.00 -4.93
N GLN A 90 3.54 -7.74 -5.91
CA GLN A 90 3.28 -8.05 -7.32
C GLN A 90 3.44 -9.55 -7.59
N GLU A 91 4.49 -10.20 -7.05
CA GLU A 91 4.70 -11.64 -7.20
C GLU A 91 3.51 -12.47 -6.68
N GLN A 92 2.85 -12.02 -5.60
CA GLN A 92 1.66 -12.67 -5.07
C GLN A 92 0.53 -12.73 -6.12
N TRP A 93 0.37 -11.68 -6.92
CA TRP A 93 -0.61 -11.65 -8.01
C TRP A 93 -0.23 -12.58 -9.15
N GLU A 94 1.04 -12.60 -9.52
CA GLU A 94 1.57 -13.46 -10.58
C GLU A 94 1.41 -14.94 -10.22
N CYS A 95 1.72 -15.31 -8.97
CA CYS A 95 1.48 -16.65 -8.45
C CYS A 95 0.00 -17.04 -8.50
N LYS A 96 -0.89 -16.12 -8.13
CA LYS A 96 -2.33 -16.35 -8.16
C LYS A 96 -2.83 -16.60 -9.59
N LEU A 97 -2.40 -15.77 -10.54
CA LEU A 97 -2.72 -15.93 -11.97
C LEU A 97 -2.25 -17.28 -12.49
N ALA A 98 -0.99 -17.65 -12.23
CA ALA A 98 -0.45 -18.94 -12.66
C ALA A 98 -1.23 -20.14 -12.09
N ALA A 99 -1.66 -20.05 -10.83
CA ALA A 99 -2.48 -21.09 -10.20
C ALA A 99 -3.89 -21.19 -10.83
N ASP A 100 -4.50 -20.05 -11.14
CA ASP A 100 -5.81 -19.98 -11.80
C ASP A 100 -5.74 -20.54 -13.23
N ASP A 101 -4.69 -20.19 -13.99
CA ASP A 101 -4.43 -20.69 -15.35
C ASP A 101 -4.24 -22.21 -15.36
N PHE A 102 -3.40 -22.74 -14.47
CA PHE A 102 -3.20 -24.19 -14.35
C PHE A 102 -4.51 -24.92 -13.96
N SER A 103 -5.31 -24.32 -13.08
CA SER A 103 -6.61 -24.87 -12.69
C SER A 103 -7.61 -24.86 -13.85
N ALA A 104 -7.59 -23.83 -14.71
CA ALA A 104 -8.43 -23.76 -15.90
C ALA A 104 -8.02 -24.80 -16.95
N MET A 105 -6.73 -25.05 -17.15
CA MET A 105 -6.23 -26.09 -18.06
C MET A 105 -6.69 -27.50 -17.66
N ARG A 106 -6.70 -27.81 -16.36
CA ARG A 106 -7.13 -29.14 -15.85
C ARG A 106 -8.64 -29.42 -15.95
N ARG A 107 -9.46 -28.40 -16.19
CA ARG A 107 -10.92 -28.55 -16.35
C ARG A 107 -11.32 -28.86 -17.79
N LYS A 108 -10.37 -28.82 -18.73
CA LYS A 108 -10.55 -29.24 -20.12
C LYS A 108 -10.13 -30.70 -20.26
#